data_AF-A0AAD4GFA5-F1
#
_entry.id   AF-A0AAD4GFA5-F1
#
_cell.length_a   1.000
_cell.length_b   1.000
_cell.length_c   1.000
_cell.angle_alpha   90.00
_cell.angle_beta   90.00
_cell.angle_gamma   90.00
#
_symmetry.space_group_name_H-M   'P 1'
#
loop_
_entity.id
_entity.type
_entity.pdbx_description
1 polymer ?
#
loop_
_entity_poly.entity_id
_entity_poly.type
_entity_poly.pdbx_seq_one_letter_code
_entity_poly.pdbx_strand_id
1 'polypeptide(L)' 'FGHISLKSLWYLDQHNLVNGMDLQGKGDLLPCNSCAKGKHHQAPFPPATSNRAKNTIERLHMDLQGP' A
#
# COMPACT_ATOMS: atom_id res chain seq x y z
N PHE A 1 -13.54 3.99 -12.83
CA PHE A 1 -13.33 5.30 -12.17
C PHE A 1 -12.01 5.26 -11.40
N GLY A 2 -11.15 6.27 -11.58
CA GLY A 2 -9.68 6.19 -11.44
C GLY A 2 -9.04 6.05 -10.05
N HIS A 3 -9.81 5.83 -8.97
CA HIS A 3 -9.28 5.59 -7.60
C HIS A 3 -8.12 6.54 -7.21
N ILE A 4 -8.23 7.81 -7.58
CA ILE A 4 -7.25 8.85 -7.30
C ILE A 4 -7.12 9.07 -5.80
N SER A 5 -5.90 9.33 -5.31
CA SER A 5 -5.68 9.56 -3.90
C SER A 5 -6.34 10.85 -3.44
N LEU A 6 -6.82 10.90 -2.19
CA LEU A 6 -7.37 12.10 -1.59
C LEU A 6 -6.35 13.26 -1.64
N LYS A 7 -5.08 12.98 -1.34
CA LYS A 7 -3.99 13.96 -1.45
C LYS A 7 -3.87 14.55 -2.85
N SER A 8 -4.01 13.73 -3.88
CA SER A 8 -3.95 14.19 -5.28
C SER A 8 -5.17 15.04 -5.64
N LEU A 9 -6.37 14.72 -5.11
CA LEU A 9 -7.55 15.57 -5.29
C LEU A 9 -7.35 16.95 -4.64
N TRP A 10 -6.86 16.99 -3.40
CA TRP A 10 -6.51 18.26 -2.74
C TRP A 10 -5.46 19.05 -3.51
N TYR A 11 -4.44 18.37 -4.06
CA TYR A 11 -3.42 19.03 -4.85
C TYR A 11 -4.00 19.68 -6.11
N LEU A 12 -4.91 19.00 -6.82
CA LEU A 12 -5.56 19.56 -8.01
C LEU A 12 -6.40 20.80 -7.68
N ASP A 13 -7.16 20.74 -6.59
CA ASP A 13 -8.01 21.83 -6.10
C ASP A 13 -7.17 23.03 -5.62
N GLN A 14 -6.21 22.81 -4.71
CA GLN A 14 -5.36 23.87 -4.13
C GLN A 14 -4.51 24.60 -5.16
N HIS A 15 -4.11 23.92 -6.23
CA HIS A 15 -3.28 24.51 -7.28
C HIS A 15 -4.07 24.97 -8.51
N ASN A 16 -5.40 24.97 -8.45
CA ASN A 16 -6.28 25.37 -9.56
C ASN A 16 -5.93 24.64 -10.88
N LEU A 17 -5.60 23.34 -10.79
CA LEU A 17 -5.19 22.53 -11.94
C LEU A 17 -6.38 21.95 -12.72
N VAL A 18 -7.60 22.16 -12.22
CA VAL A 18 -8.86 21.68 -12.79
C VAL A 18 -9.93 22.74 -12.61
N ASN A 19 -10.88 22.82 -13.54
CA ASN A 19 -12.02 23.73 -13.45
C ASN A 19 -13.22 23.04 -12.81
N GLY A 20 -13.99 23.76 -11.99
CA GLY A 20 -15.23 23.27 -11.40
C GLY A 20 -15.06 22.30 -10.23
N MET A 21 -13.85 22.22 -9.66
CA MET A 21 -13.58 21.53 -8.40
C MET A 21 -13.56 22.57 -7.28
N ASP A 22 -14.29 22.30 -6.21
CA ASP A 22 -14.27 23.09 -4.98
C ASP A 22 -14.41 22.14 -3.78
N LEU A 23 -13.29 21.83 -3.14
CA LEU A 23 -13.27 20.97 -1.95
C LEU A 23 -13.53 21.75 -0.65
N GLN A 24 -14.09 22.98 -0.71
CA GLN A 24 -14.49 23.78 0.45
C GLN A 24 -15.57 23.10 1.29
N GLY A 25 -15.13 22.27 2.24
CA GLY A 25 -16.00 21.62 3.20
C GLY A 25 -15.27 20.49 3.89
N LYS A 26 -14.96 20.67 5.17
CA LYS A 26 -14.46 19.62 6.05
C LYS A 26 -15.48 18.49 6.15
N GLY A 27 -15.38 17.51 5.28
CA GLY A 27 -15.84 16.15 5.50
C GLY A 27 -14.65 15.24 5.27
N ASP A 28 -14.34 14.38 6.23
CA ASP A 28 -13.38 13.31 5.99
C ASP A 28 -13.94 12.44 4.86
N LEU A 29 -13.40 12.62 3.65
CA LEU A 29 -13.73 11.77 2.53
C LEU A 29 -13.34 10.34 2.94
N LEU A 30 -14.37 9.52 3.15
CA LEU A 30 -14.17 8.16 3.65
C LEU A 30 -13.25 7.39 2.69
N PRO A 31 -12.31 6.61 3.23
CA PRO A 31 -11.43 5.80 2.40
C PRO A 31 -12.27 4.80 1.59
N CYS A 32 -12.03 4.76 0.30
CA CYS A 32 -12.65 3.79 -0.58
C CYS A 32 -12.21 2.36 -0.20
N ASN A 33 -13.15 1.46 0.05
CA ASN A 33 -12.87 0.07 0.47
C ASN A 33 -11.95 -0.69 -0.49
N SER A 34 -12.11 -0.49 -1.81
CA SER A 34 -11.23 -1.14 -2.79
C SER A 34 -9.82 -0.56 -2.77
N CYS A 35 -9.67 0.76 -2.59
CA CYS A 35 -8.36 1.39 -2.40
C CYS A 35 -7.69 0.89 -1.13
N ALA A 36 -8.43 0.79 -0.01
CA ALA A 36 -7.89 0.32 1.25
C ALA A 36 -7.35 -1.12 1.15
N LYS A 37 -8.09 -2.00 0.44
CA LYS A 37 -7.67 -3.40 0.22
C LYS A 37 -6.54 -3.54 -0.82
N GLY A 38 -6.56 -2.73 -1.89
CA GLY A 38 -5.60 -2.84 -3.00
C GLY A 38 -4.32 -2.01 -2.82
N LYS A 39 -4.34 -0.98 -1.97
CA LYS A 39 -3.22 -0.09 -1.67
C LYS A 39 -2.90 -0.09 -0.18
N HIS A 40 -3.10 -1.22 0.49
CA HIS A 40 -2.75 -1.35 1.90
C HIS A 40 -1.24 -1.14 2.05
N HIS A 41 -0.84 -0.17 2.88
CA HIS A 41 0.57 0.00 3.21
C HIS A 41 1.06 -1.26 3.93
N GLN A 42 2.00 -1.99 3.33
CA GLN A 42 2.63 -3.11 4.00
C GLN A 42 3.90 -2.62 4.67
N ALA A 43 4.07 -3.00 5.94
CA ALA A 43 5.35 -2.81 6.60
C ALA A 43 6.44 -3.50 5.77
N PRO A 44 7.65 -2.91 5.67
CA PRO A 44 8.75 -3.55 4.97
C PRO A 44 9.04 -4.93 5.58
N PHE A 45 9.58 -5.83 4.75
CA PHE A 45 10.04 -7.11 5.25
C PHE A 45 11.08 -6.88 6.36
N PRO A 46 10.99 -7.58 7.50
CA PRO A 46 11.94 -7.40 8.60
C PRO A 46 13.39 -7.59 8.14
N PRO A 47 14.33 -6.72 8.57
CA PRO A 47 15.72 -6.73 8.08
C PRO A 47 16.48 -8.00 8.47
N ALA A 48 16.03 -8.70 9.51
CA ALA A 48 16.56 -9.98 9.92
C ALA A 48 15.42 -10.90 10.36
N THR A 49 15.51 -12.16 9.95
CA THR A 49 14.67 -13.21 10.51
C THR A 49 15.32 -13.72 11.80
N SER A 50 14.54 -13.89 12.86
CA SER A 50 15.05 -14.37 14.16
C SER A 50 15.54 -15.82 14.11
N ASN A 51 15.19 -16.56 13.04
CA ASN A 51 15.38 -17.99 12.97
C ASN A 51 16.30 -18.35 11.80
N ARG A 52 17.62 -18.21 12.01
CA ARG A 52 18.68 -18.64 11.07
C ARG A 52 19.40 -19.88 11.61
N ALA A 53 19.69 -20.84 10.72
CA ALA A 53 20.49 -22.01 11.05
C ALA A 53 21.93 -21.57 11.35
N LYS A 54 22.49 -22.09 12.44
CA LYS A 54 23.83 -21.81 12.96
C LYS A 54 24.81 -22.94 12.69
N ASN A 55 24.31 -24.16 12.51
CA ASN A 55 25.11 -25.37 12.33
C ASN A 55 24.91 -26.02 10.96
N THR A 56 25.88 -26.82 10.54
CA THR A 56 25.86 -27.58 9.29
C THR A 56 24.66 -28.53 9.26
N ILE A 57 23.85 -28.46 8.20
CA ILE A 57 22.66 -29.30 7.97
C ILE A 57 21.55 -29.10 9.04
N GLU A 58 21.60 -28.06 9.86
CA GLU A 58 20.54 -27.78 10.87
C GLU A 58 19.16 -27.54 10.25
N ARG A 59 19.11 -27.07 9.00
CA ARG A 59 17.86 -26.83 8.29
C ARG A 59 17.98 -27.12 6.80
N LEU A 60 17.07 -27.96 6.32
CA LEU A 60 16.92 -28.28 4.91
C LEU A 60 15.58 -27.68 4.44
N HIS A 61 15.63 -26.90 3.36
CA HIS A 61 14.43 -26.49 2.65
C HIS A 61 14.37 -27.37 1.40
N MET A 62 13.30 -28.15 1.29
CA MET A 62 13.05 -28.98 0.13
C MET A 62 11.78 -28.45 -0.51
N ASP A 63 11.83 -28.28 -1.82
CA ASP A 63 10.69 -27.90 -2.62
C ASP A 63 10.38 -29.04 -3.58
N LEU A 64 9.10 -29.27 -3.85
CA LEU A 64 8.66 -30.29 -4.79
C LEU A 64 8.31 -29.60 -6.10
N GLN A 65 9.18 -29.76 -7.09
CA GLN A 65 8.89 -29.32 -8.45
C GLN A 65 8.14 -30.45 -9.20
N GLY A 66 6.80 -30.38 -9.16
CA GLY A 66 5.91 -31.05 -10.12
C GLY A 66 5.64 -30.15 -11.33
N PRO A 67 4.75 -30.52 -12.28
CA PRO A 67 4.41 -29.61 -13.37
C PRO A 67 3.79 -28.30 -12.87
#